data_AF-A0A117M1A7-F1
#
_entry.id   AF-A0A117M1A7-F1
#
_cell.length_a   1.000
_cell.length_b   1.000
_cell.length_c   1.000
_cell.angle_alpha   90.00
_cell.angle_beta   90.00
_cell.angle_gamma   90.00
#
_symmetry.space_group_name_H-M   'P 1'
#
loop_
_entity.id
_entity.type
_entity.pdbx_description
1 polymer ?
#
loop_
_entity_poly.entity_id
_entity_poly.type
_entity_poly.pdbx_seq_one_letter_code
_entity_poly.pdbx_strand_id
1 'polypeptide(L)'
;MSPQGEQLLSQLNVIVLRFFTVFILLGIVAFLLYLLGVYIKNRRREKYALNFVTLLVKLPKNNEIKIDAAEQMFAGLYSLKKVGALSFLEPEETIGFEIVGMKEDIAFYVTCPRQIQDLVEKQINGAYPSATITEVDEVNIFNDTGRVAFSELKLDKANFYPIKTYKDLATDGLSLITSALSKMGDGEGATLQILLQPAGKYWQKKGARYNQKQKKQEADPDTASFTHDPKEVEAINTKTSKPGFKVAIRMVVSANNDITAKAHLNNLIGAFSQFSSPY
;
A
#
# COMPACT_ATOMS: atom_id res chain seq x y z
N MET A 1 22.99 15.05 -60.51
CA MET A 1 23.05 16.11 -59.48
C MET A 1 24.34 16.89 -59.67
N SER A 2 24.42 18.16 -59.25
CA SER A 2 25.70 18.86 -59.28
C SER A 2 26.65 18.24 -58.24
N PRO A 3 27.97 18.19 -58.47
CA PRO A 3 28.96 17.71 -57.49
C PRO A 3 28.83 18.41 -56.11
N GLN A 4 28.42 19.68 -56.12
CA GLN A 4 28.13 20.46 -54.91
C GLN A 4 26.91 19.94 -54.14
N GLY A 5 25.86 19.45 -54.84
CA GLY A 5 24.67 18.87 -54.21
C GLY A 5 24.94 17.52 -53.54
N GLU A 6 25.79 16.68 -54.15
CA GLU A 6 26.22 15.41 -53.54
C GLU A 6 27.09 15.63 -52.30
N GLN A 7 27.98 16.63 -52.34
CA GLN A 7 28.80 17.02 -51.20
C GLN A 7 27.94 17.55 -50.04
N LEU A 8 26.91 18.37 -50.32
CA LEU A 8 25.98 18.88 -49.31
C LEU A 8 25.17 17.75 -48.65
N LEU A 9 24.64 16.81 -49.44
CA LEU A 9 23.90 15.66 -48.91
C LEU A 9 24.77 14.73 -48.08
N SER A 10 26.02 14.50 -48.48
CA SER A 10 26.99 13.75 -47.68
C SER A 10 27.27 14.44 -46.34
N GLN A 11 27.44 15.76 -46.33
CA GLN A 11 27.64 16.51 -45.09
C GLN A 11 26.41 16.45 -44.17
N LEU A 12 25.20 16.58 -44.72
CA LEU A 12 23.95 16.46 -43.98
C LEU A 12 23.80 15.06 -43.37
N ASN A 13 24.07 14.00 -44.12
CA ASN A 13 24.03 12.61 -43.62
C ASN A 13 24.99 12.40 -42.46
N VAL A 14 26.22 12.95 -42.54
CA VAL A 14 27.21 12.85 -41.46
C VAL A 14 26.75 13.61 -40.21
N ILE A 15 26.15 14.79 -40.36
CA ILE A 15 25.61 15.58 -39.23
C ILE A 15 24.47 14.81 -38.55
N VAL A 16 23.53 14.28 -39.34
CA VAL A 16 22.40 13.49 -38.84
C VAL A 16 22.91 12.26 -38.10
N LEU A 17 23.85 11.50 -38.68
CA LEU A 17 24.43 10.32 -38.05
C LEU A 17 25.14 10.66 -36.72
N ARG A 18 25.89 11.76 -36.67
CA ARG A 18 26.53 12.24 -35.43
C ARG A 18 25.50 12.58 -34.37
N PHE A 19 24.43 13.28 -34.74
CA PHE A 19 23.34 13.61 -33.81
C PHE A 19 22.67 12.36 -33.24
N PHE A 20 22.32 11.39 -34.10
CA PHE A 20 21.78 10.11 -33.66
C PHE A 20 22.76 9.34 -32.75
N THR A 21 24.06 9.36 -33.07
CA THR A 21 25.07 8.69 -32.25
C THR A 21 25.16 9.31 -30.86
N VAL A 22 25.19 10.65 -30.76
CA VAL A 22 25.18 11.35 -29.46
C VAL A 22 23.90 11.07 -28.70
N PHE A 23 22.74 11.09 -29.36
CA PHE A 23 21.46 10.78 -28.73
C PHE A 23 21.42 9.35 -28.16
N ILE A 24 21.90 8.36 -28.91
CA ILE A 24 22.02 6.97 -28.44
C ILE A 24 22.97 6.88 -27.25
N LEU A 25 24.15 7.52 -27.31
CA LEU A 25 25.10 7.52 -26.20
C LEU A 25 24.50 8.14 -24.93
N LEU A 26 23.78 9.27 -25.05
CA LEU A 26 23.06 9.88 -23.92
C LEU A 26 21.99 8.94 -23.35
N GLY A 27 21.25 8.23 -24.21
CA GLY A 27 20.28 7.22 -23.81
C GLY A 27 20.92 6.06 -23.04
N ILE A 28 22.06 5.55 -23.52
CA ILE A 28 22.83 4.49 -22.84
C ILE A 28 23.34 4.97 -21.49
N VAL A 29 23.92 6.18 -21.42
CA VAL A 29 24.40 6.75 -20.16
C VAL A 29 23.25 6.91 -19.16
N ALA A 30 22.11 7.45 -19.59
CA ALA A 30 20.92 7.58 -18.75
C ALA A 30 20.41 6.23 -18.25
N PHE A 31 20.40 5.21 -19.11
CA PHE A 31 20.01 3.84 -18.74
C PHE A 31 20.98 3.22 -17.73
N LEU A 32 22.29 3.37 -17.93
CA LEU A 32 23.31 2.89 -17.00
C LEU A 32 23.22 3.61 -15.63
N LEU A 33 23.00 4.92 -15.61
CA LEU A 33 22.76 5.68 -14.38
C LEU A 33 21.49 5.22 -13.67
N TYR A 34 20.42 4.92 -14.43
CA TYR A 34 19.20 4.35 -13.89
C TYR A 34 19.46 2.98 -13.24
N LEU A 35 20.15 2.06 -13.93
CA LEU A 35 20.52 0.76 -13.39
C LEU A 35 21.39 0.87 -12.14
N LEU A 36 22.36 1.78 -12.15
CA LEU A 36 23.20 2.07 -10.98
C LEU A 36 22.36 2.58 -9.81
N GLY A 37 21.40 3.48 -10.06
CA GLY A 37 20.46 3.95 -9.04
C GLY A 37 19.59 2.83 -8.45
N VAL A 38 19.06 1.95 -9.31
CA VAL A 38 18.29 0.76 -8.88
C VAL A 38 19.16 -0.19 -8.06
N TYR A 39 20.40 -0.42 -8.47
CA TYR A 39 21.36 -1.25 -7.74
C TYR A 39 21.67 -0.65 -6.36
N ILE A 40 22.05 0.64 -6.30
CA ILE A 40 22.36 1.33 -5.04
C ILE A 40 21.17 1.27 -4.08
N LYS A 41 19.96 1.47 -4.59
CA LYS A 41 18.72 1.43 -3.81
C LYS A 41 18.46 0.05 -3.21
N ASN A 42 18.71 -1.01 -3.97
CA ASN A 42 18.34 -2.37 -3.58
C ASN A 42 19.50 -3.20 -3.00
N ARG A 43 20.74 -2.70 -3.00
CA ARG A 43 21.93 -3.43 -2.54
C ARG A 43 21.85 -3.95 -1.10
N ARG A 44 21.00 -3.35 -0.25
CA ARG A 44 20.84 -3.71 1.17
C ARG A 44 19.56 -4.49 1.46
N ARG A 45 18.83 -4.92 0.43
CA ARG A 45 17.50 -5.53 0.57
C ARG A 45 17.49 -6.80 1.41
N GLU A 46 18.50 -7.65 1.29
CA GLU A 46 18.60 -8.89 2.06
C GLU A 46 18.81 -8.62 3.54
N LYS A 47 19.84 -7.83 3.89
CA LYS A 47 20.08 -7.39 5.27
C LYS A 47 18.87 -6.66 5.86
N TYR A 48 18.15 -5.91 5.04
CA TYR A 48 16.91 -5.27 5.43
C TYR A 48 15.83 -6.29 5.78
N ALA A 49 15.58 -7.27 4.90
CA ALA A 49 14.57 -8.30 5.11
C ALA A 49 14.84 -9.18 6.34
N LEU A 50 16.11 -9.45 6.65
CA LEU A 50 16.52 -10.26 7.81
C LEU A 50 16.43 -9.52 9.16
N ASN A 51 16.18 -8.21 9.15
CA ASN A 51 16.22 -7.38 10.36
C ASN A 51 14.83 -6.89 10.81
N PHE A 52 13.80 -7.68 10.51
CA PHE A 52 12.44 -7.43 10.97
C PHE A 52 12.22 -8.06 12.35
N VAL A 53 11.32 -7.47 13.11
CA VAL A 53 10.81 -7.98 14.38
C VAL A 53 9.30 -8.06 14.31
N THR A 54 8.74 -9.05 15.00
CA THR A 54 7.30 -9.26 15.11
C THR A 54 6.85 -8.94 16.51
N LEU A 55 5.87 -8.05 16.62
CA LEU A 55 5.34 -7.56 17.88
C LEU A 55 3.90 -8.06 18.03
N LEU A 56 3.61 -8.81 19.09
CA LEU A 56 2.26 -9.18 19.48
C LEU A 56 1.63 -8.01 20.24
N VAL A 57 0.48 -7.54 19.78
CA VAL A 57 -0.24 -6.40 20.37
C VAL A 57 -1.53 -6.90 21.03
N LYS A 58 -1.63 -6.71 22.35
CA LYS A 58 -2.82 -7.06 23.14
C LYS A 58 -3.45 -5.83 23.75
N LEU A 59 -4.77 -5.74 23.67
CA LEU A 59 -5.57 -4.70 24.32
C LEU A 59 -6.41 -5.31 25.44
N PRO A 60 -6.67 -4.56 26.54
CA PRO A 60 -7.61 -5.00 27.55
C PRO A 60 -9.03 -5.05 26.96
N LYS A 61 -9.86 -5.98 27.47
CA LYS A 61 -11.22 -6.22 26.97
C LYS A 61 -12.12 -4.97 27.01
N ASN A 62 -11.96 -4.13 28.03
CA ASN A 62 -12.77 -2.92 28.23
C ASN A 62 -12.03 -1.69 27.72
N ASN A 63 -11.87 -1.61 26.39
CA ASN A 63 -11.20 -0.49 25.75
C ASN A 63 -12.20 0.41 25.00
N GLU A 64 -12.41 1.64 25.46
CA GLU A 64 -13.34 2.61 24.87
C GLU A 64 -12.65 3.60 23.90
N ILE A 65 -11.53 3.18 23.31
CA ILE A 65 -10.78 4.05 22.40
C ILE A 65 -11.55 4.21 21.08
N LYS A 66 -11.84 5.47 20.75
CA LYS A 66 -12.50 5.84 19.49
C LYS A 66 -11.61 5.47 18.30
N ILE A 67 -12.24 5.06 17.20
CA ILE A 67 -11.56 4.68 15.95
C ILE A 67 -10.69 5.83 15.41
N ASP A 68 -11.03 7.10 15.69
CA ASP A 68 -10.22 8.27 15.31
C ASP A 68 -8.78 8.22 15.87
N ALA A 69 -8.56 7.56 17.02
CA ALA A 69 -7.22 7.38 17.58
C ALA A 69 -6.32 6.52 16.68
N ALA A 70 -6.89 5.51 16.01
CA ALA A 70 -6.18 4.70 15.03
C ALA A 70 -5.78 5.55 13.81
N GLU A 71 -6.66 6.45 13.36
CA GLU A 71 -6.35 7.37 12.26
C GLU A 71 -5.14 8.25 12.61
N GLN A 72 -5.09 8.78 13.84
CA GLN A 72 -3.97 9.57 14.33
C GLN A 72 -2.68 8.74 14.45
N MET A 73 -2.76 7.50 14.94
CA MET A 73 -1.63 6.56 15.00
C MET A 73 -1.01 6.36 13.61
N PHE A 74 -1.84 6.02 12.62
CA PHE A 74 -1.36 5.82 11.25
C PHE A 74 -0.83 7.11 10.63
N ALA A 75 -1.46 8.27 10.90
CA ALA A 75 -0.91 9.55 10.46
C ALA A 75 0.47 9.84 11.07
N GLY A 76 0.69 9.49 12.33
CA GLY A 76 1.97 9.63 13.02
C GLY A 76 3.09 8.75 12.43
N LEU A 77 2.75 7.54 11.97
CA LEU A 77 3.70 6.66 11.25
C LEU A 77 4.20 7.26 9.94
N TYR A 78 3.49 8.23 9.35
CA TYR A 78 3.92 8.90 8.12
C TYR A 78 5.20 9.75 8.35
N SER A 79 5.54 10.07 9.61
CA SER A 79 6.81 10.71 9.97
C SER A 79 8.06 9.94 9.51
N LEU A 80 7.92 8.63 9.26
CA LEU A 80 8.97 7.79 8.68
C LEU A 80 9.29 8.09 7.21
N LYS A 81 8.46 8.89 6.53
CA LYS A 81 8.65 9.21 5.11
C LYS A 81 10.02 9.87 4.91
N LYS A 82 10.87 9.24 4.09
CA LYS A 82 12.19 9.79 3.77
C LYS A 82 12.05 11.10 2.97
N VAL A 83 12.83 12.11 3.33
CA VAL A 83 12.82 13.45 2.70
C VAL A 83 14.22 13.83 2.22
N GLY A 84 14.30 14.74 1.24
CA GLY A 84 15.56 15.23 0.67
C GLY A 84 15.77 14.87 -0.80
N ALA A 85 16.71 15.55 -1.45
CA ALA A 85 16.93 15.48 -2.91
C ALA A 85 17.28 14.08 -3.42
N LEU A 86 17.96 13.26 -2.60
CA LEU A 86 18.39 11.90 -2.95
C LEU A 86 17.55 10.79 -2.28
N SER A 87 16.47 11.14 -1.57
CA SER A 87 15.60 10.17 -0.88
C SER A 87 15.00 9.12 -1.81
N PHE A 88 14.90 9.39 -3.12
CA PHE A 88 14.43 8.43 -4.11
C PHE A 88 15.34 7.21 -4.27
N LEU A 89 16.63 7.33 -3.91
CA LEU A 89 17.62 6.26 -3.89
C LEU A 89 17.52 5.37 -2.65
N GLU A 90 16.72 5.75 -1.66
CA GLU A 90 16.50 4.94 -0.46
C GLU A 90 15.12 4.25 -0.55
N PRO A 91 15.01 2.97 -0.17
CA PRO A 91 13.72 2.33 0.01
C PRO A 91 13.01 2.93 1.24
N GLU A 92 11.69 3.08 1.17
CA GLU A 92 10.90 3.47 2.35
C GLU A 92 10.78 2.30 3.32
N GLU A 93 10.55 2.62 4.60
CA GLU A 93 10.31 1.60 5.61
C GLU A 93 8.94 0.95 5.42
N THR A 94 8.88 -0.37 5.64
CA THR A 94 7.66 -1.17 5.52
C THR A 94 7.22 -1.63 6.89
N ILE A 95 5.94 -1.43 7.22
CA ILE A 95 5.33 -1.95 8.43
C ILE A 95 4.19 -2.88 8.03
N GLY A 96 4.19 -4.11 8.53
CA GLY A 96 3.09 -5.06 8.40
C GLY A 96 2.18 -4.98 9.62
N PHE A 97 0.88 -4.83 9.40
CA PHE A 97 -0.14 -5.05 10.41
C PHE A 97 -0.87 -6.34 10.06
N GLU A 98 -0.99 -7.25 11.02
CA GLU A 98 -1.41 -8.62 10.77
C GLU A 98 -2.53 -9.02 11.73
N ILE A 99 -3.54 -9.70 11.19
CA ILE A 99 -4.55 -10.40 11.96
C ILE A 99 -4.39 -11.88 11.62
N VAL A 100 -4.00 -12.67 12.62
CA VAL A 100 -3.82 -14.11 12.48
C VAL A 100 -4.97 -14.80 13.19
N GLY A 101 -5.67 -15.69 12.48
CA GLY A 101 -6.70 -16.57 13.02
C GLY A 101 -6.22 -18.01 13.02
N MET A 102 -6.33 -18.67 14.16
CA MET A 102 -6.21 -20.11 14.33
C MET A 102 -7.48 -20.62 15.02
N LYS A 103 -7.56 -21.94 15.25
CA LYS A 103 -8.68 -22.49 16.02
C LYS A 103 -8.83 -21.79 17.36
N GLU A 104 -10.00 -21.17 17.55
CA GLU A 104 -10.40 -20.48 18.80
C GLU A 104 -9.48 -19.31 19.23
N ASP A 105 -8.57 -18.86 18.36
CA ASP A 105 -7.62 -17.79 18.67
C ASP A 105 -7.52 -16.78 17.51
N ILE A 106 -7.60 -15.50 17.84
CA ILE A 106 -7.38 -14.39 16.91
C ILE A 106 -6.43 -13.41 17.60
N ALA A 107 -5.28 -13.19 16.97
CA ALA A 107 -4.24 -12.32 17.51
C ALA A 107 -3.79 -11.28 16.49
N PHE A 108 -3.33 -10.13 17.00
CA PHE A 108 -2.91 -8.98 16.22
C PHE A 108 -1.41 -8.78 16.35
N TYR A 109 -0.73 -8.65 15.21
CA TYR A 109 0.71 -8.50 15.16
C TYR A 109 1.10 -7.27 14.35
N VAL A 110 2.27 -6.73 14.69
CA VAL A 110 2.92 -5.67 13.93
C VAL A 110 4.35 -6.10 13.63
N THR A 111 4.67 -6.14 12.34
CA THR A 111 5.98 -6.57 11.83
C THR A 111 6.70 -5.36 11.27
N CYS A 112 7.89 -5.03 11.78
CA CYS A 112 8.62 -3.84 11.33
C CYS A 112 10.15 -4.02 11.43
N PRO A 113 10.96 -3.22 10.70
CA PRO A 113 12.40 -3.20 10.88
C PRO A 113 12.78 -2.83 12.32
N ARG A 114 13.75 -3.54 12.89
CA ARG A 114 14.21 -3.29 14.26
C ARG A 114 14.62 -1.84 14.51
N GLN A 115 15.13 -1.13 13.50
CA GLN A 115 15.54 0.27 13.61
C GLN A 115 14.39 1.22 13.95
N ILE A 116 13.15 0.86 13.59
CA ILE A 116 11.96 1.70 13.80
C ILE A 116 11.00 1.14 14.85
N GLN A 117 11.36 0.02 15.49
CA GLN A 117 10.55 -0.65 16.51
C GLN A 117 10.08 0.32 17.60
N ASP A 118 10.99 1.09 18.20
CA ASP A 118 10.67 2.07 19.24
C ASP A 118 9.66 3.14 18.78
N LEU A 119 9.76 3.60 17.52
CA LEU A 119 8.80 4.56 16.98
C LEU A 119 7.42 3.91 16.80
N VAL A 120 7.38 2.68 16.28
CA VAL A 120 6.13 1.93 16.08
C VAL A 120 5.44 1.68 17.42
N GLU A 121 6.17 1.20 18.43
CA GLU A 121 5.66 1.00 19.79
C GLU A 121 5.14 2.30 20.39
N LYS A 122 5.87 3.43 20.23
CA LYS A 122 5.41 4.75 20.67
C LYS A 122 4.13 5.22 19.97
N GLN A 123 3.98 4.98 18.66
CA GLN A 123 2.75 5.34 17.96
C GLN A 123 1.56 4.49 18.47
N ILE A 124 1.77 3.18 18.66
CA ILE A 124 0.73 2.29 19.19
C ILE A 124 0.35 2.70 20.62
N ASN A 125 1.32 2.86 21.52
CA ASN A 125 1.06 3.27 22.91
C ASN A 125 0.47 4.68 23.02
N GLY A 126 0.82 5.58 22.09
CA GLY A 126 0.24 6.92 22.02
C GLY A 126 -1.26 6.90 21.72
N ALA A 127 -1.71 6.00 20.83
CA ALA A 127 -3.13 5.82 20.53
C ALA A 127 -3.84 4.85 21.49
N TYR A 128 -3.11 3.87 22.02
CA TYR A 128 -3.58 2.80 22.90
C TYR A 128 -2.69 2.67 24.15
N PRO A 129 -2.84 3.55 25.15
CA PRO A 129 -1.94 3.57 26.32
C PRO A 129 -1.94 2.30 27.16
N SER A 130 -3.02 1.52 27.10
CA SER A 130 -3.16 0.24 27.81
C SER A 130 -2.73 -0.97 26.98
N ALA A 131 -2.21 -0.77 25.78
CA ALA A 131 -1.72 -1.85 24.94
C ALA A 131 -0.49 -2.52 25.59
N THR A 132 -0.47 -3.84 25.57
CA THR A 132 0.73 -4.62 25.86
C THR A 132 1.35 -5.01 24.54
N ILE A 133 2.62 -4.64 24.34
CA ILE A 133 3.39 -4.96 23.14
C ILE A 133 4.56 -5.85 23.54
N THR A 134 4.64 -7.04 22.95
CA THR A 134 5.71 -8.01 23.24
C THR A 134 6.34 -8.50 21.95
N GLU A 135 7.67 -8.51 21.88
CA GLU A 135 8.40 -9.16 20.79
C GLU A 135 8.21 -10.68 20.87
N VAL A 136 7.85 -11.30 19.75
CA VAL A 136 7.58 -12.74 19.63
C VAL A 136 8.16 -13.28 18.33
N ASP A 137 8.34 -14.59 18.25
CA ASP A 137 8.65 -15.27 17.00
C ASP A 137 7.45 -15.20 16.03
N GLU A 138 7.75 -15.28 14.73
CA GLU A 138 6.73 -15.29 13.68
C GLU A 138 5.79 -16.49 13.85
N VAL A 139 4.48 -16.21 13.78
CA VAL A 139 3.46 -17.22 13.98
C VAL A 139 3.35 -18.11 12.76
N ASN A 140 3.47 -19.42 12.97
CA ASN A 140 3.31 -20.41 11.91
C ASN A 140 1.84 -20.84 11.77
N ILE A 141 1.18 -20.42 10.68
CA ILE A 141 -0.18 -20.86 10.32
C ILE A 141 -0.21 -22.17 9.53
N PHE A 142 0.94 -22.70 9.12
CA PHE A 142 1.03 -23.84 8.22
C PHE A 142 1.04 -25.16 8.97
N ASN A 143 0.45 -26.16 8.33
CA ASN A 143 0.51 -27.56 8.71
C ASN A 143 1.26 -28.33 7.61
N ASP A 144 2.09 -29.32 7.98
CA ASP A 144 2.92 -30.11 7.07
C ASP A 144 2.12 -30.77 5.94
N THR A 145 0.88 -31.21 6.22
CA THR A 145 -0.02 -31.82 5.23
C THR A 145 -1.02 -30.85 4.63
N GLY A 146 -0.97 -29.58 5.04
CA GLY A 146 -1.94 -28.55 4.68
C GLY A 146 -1.96 -28.22 3.19
N ARG A 147 -3.02 -27.53 2.79
CA ARG A 147 -3.17 -26.90 1.48
C ARG A 147 -3.31 -25.41 1.67
N VAL A 148 -2.62 -24.66 0.81
CA VAL A 148 -2.51 -23.21 0.93
C VAL A 148 -3.32 -22.53 -0.18
N ALA A 149 -4.12 -21.55 0.21
CA ALA A 149 -4.77 -20.62 -0.71
C ALA A 149 -4.37 -19.19 -0.31
N PHE A 150 -4.11 -18.33 -1.29
CA PHE A 150 -3.71 -16.95 -1.04
C PHE A 150 -4.33 -15.98 -2.05
N SER A 151 -4.45 -14.72 -1.66
CA SER A 151 -4.92 -13.65 -2.54
C SER A 151 -4.33 -12.31 -2.13
N GLU A 152 -4.37 -11.35 -3.05
CA GLU A 152 -4.05 -9.95 -2.83
C GLU A 152 -5.25 -9.10 -3.27
N LEU A 153 -5.66 -8.15 -2.44
CA LEU A 153 -6.72 -7.22 -2.79
C LEU A 153 -6.16 -6.06 -3.61
N LYS A 154 -6.92 -5.63 -4.62
CA LYS A 154 -6.61 -4.48 -5.47
C LYS A 154 -7.80 -3.53 -5.49
N LEU A 155 -7.50 -2.24 -5.63
CA LEU A 155 -8.53 -1.24 -5.85
C LEU A 155 -9.17 -1.43 -7.23
N ASP A 156 -10.49 -1.27 -7.29
CA ASP A 156 -11.28 -1.27 -8.52
C ASP A 156 -11.08 0.03 -9.31
N LYS A 157 -10.94 1.16 -8.60
CA LYS A 157 -10.74 2.51 -9.13
C LYS A 157 -9.33 3.04 -8.84
N ALA A 158 -9.03 4.21 -9.42
CA ALA A 158 -7.77 4.89 -9.15
C ALA A 158 -7.63 5.27 -7.66
N ASN A 159 -6.40 5.25 -7.14
CA ASN A 159 -6.10 5.40 -5.72
C ASN A 159 -6.52 6.74 -5.06
N PHE A 160 -6.85 7.77 -5.84
CA PHE A 160 -7.38 9.03 -5.32
C PHE A 160 -8.90 8.98 -5.06
N TYR A 161 -9.63 7.99 -5.60
CA TYR A 161 -11.03 7.77 -5.26
C TYR A 161 -11.15 7.24 -3.83
N PRO A 162 -12.10 7.74 -3.02
CA PRO A 162 -12.37 7.23 -1.68
C PRO A 162 -12.90 5.79 -1.70
N ILE A 163 -12.75 5.14 -0.54
CA ILE A 163 -13.44 3.89 -0.19
C ILE A 163 -14.33 4.19 1.01
N LYS A 164 -15.35 3.38 1.22
CA LYS A 164 -16.24 3.48 2.37
C LYS A 164 -15.44 3.39 3.68
N THR A 165 -15.64 4.33 4.59
CA THR A 165 -14.89 4.40 5.85
C THR A 165 -15.73 3.91 7.03
N TYR A 166 -15.10 3.74 8.20
CA TYR A 166 -15.82 3.39 9.44
C TYR A 166 -16.95 4.36 9.79
N LYS A 167 -16.91 5.60 9.30
CA LYS A 167 -17.97 6.59 9.52
C LYS A 167 -19.24 6.28 8.74
N ASP A 168 -19.09 5.55 7.64
CA ASP A 168 -20.17 5.25 6.69
C ASP A 168 -20.69 3.81 6.88
N LEU A 169 -19.94 2.97 7.61
CA LEU A 169 -20.33 1.59 7.91
C LEU A 169 -21.44 1.56 8.97
N ALA A 170 -22.42 0.68 8.76
CA ALA A 170 -23.51 0.46 9.71
C ALA A 170 -23.07 -0.35 10.95
N THR A 171 -21.98 -1.10 10.81
CA THR A 171 -21.43 -2.01 11.83
C THR A 171 -19.91 -1.85 11.91
N ASP A 172 -19.30 -2.43 12.95
CA ASP A 172 -17.84 -2.43 13.08
C ASP A 172 -17.18 -3.18 11.90
N GLY A 173 -16.22 -2.52 11.24
CA GLY A 173 -15.53 -3.03 10.06
C GLY A 173 -14.70 -4.30 10.29
N LEU A 174 -14.27 -4.58 11.52
CA LEU A 174 -13.56 -5.82 11.86
C LEU A 174 -14.48 -7.02 12.04
N SER A 175 -15.79 -6.80 12.27
CA SER A 175 -16.72 -7.89 12.62
C SER A 175 -16.78 -8.99 11.56
N LEU A 176 -16.84 -8.61 10.28
CA LEU A 176 -16.86 -9.58 9.18
C LEU A 176 -15.53 -10.31 9.01
N ILE A 177 -14.41 -9.61 9.25
CA ILE A 177 -13.07 -10.18 9.14
C ILE A 177 -12.84 -11.20 10.27
N THR A 178 -13.11 -10.83 11.51
CA THR A 178 -12.94 -11.71 12.68
C THR A 178 -13.91 -12.89 12.64
N SER A 179 -15.14 -12.70 12.13
CA SER A 179 -16.11 -13.80 11.90
C SER A 179 -15.67 -14.78 10.82
N ALA A 180 -14.87 -14.34 9.84
CA ALA A 180 -14.28 -15.24 8.84
C ALA A 180 -13.10 -16.01 9.42
N LEU A 181 -12.26 -15.35 10.24
CA LEU A 181 -11.12 -15.97 10.93
C LEU A 181 -11.54 -16.95 12.03
N SER A 182 -12.63 -16.69 12.76
CA SER A 182 -13.08 -17.58 13.85
C SER A 182 -13.56 -18.95 13.39
N LYS A 183 -13.70 -19.16 12.07
CA LYS A 183 -14.09 -20.43 11.47
C LYS A 183 -12.94 -21.41 11.26
N MET A 184 -11.69 -21.04 11.60
CA MET A 184 -10.55 -21.95 11.46
C MET A 184 -10.76 -23.21 12.32
N GLY A 185 -10.62 -24.38 11.71
CA GLY A 185 -10.63 -25.67 12.39
C GLY A 185 -9.27 -26.12 12.92
N ASP A 186 -9.21 -27.35 13.43
CA ASP A 186 -7.96 -27.97 13.87
C ASP A 186 -6.94 -28.09 12.73
N GLY A 187 -5.72 -27.59 12.97
CA GLY A 187 -4.63 -27.58 11.99
C GLY A 187 -4.82 -26.58 10.85
N GLU A 188 -5.81 -25.68 10.96
CA GLU A 188 -6.07 -24.61 9.99
C GLU A 188 -5.65 -23.25 10.56
N GLY A 189 -5.22 -22.36 9.67
CA GLY A 189 -4.77 -21.04 10.05
C GLY A 189 -4.89 -20.06 8.89
N ALA A 190 -5.12 -18.80 9.22
CA ALA A 190 -5.25 -17.73 8.24
C ALA A 190 -4.55 -16.47 8.73
N THR A 191 -3.85 -15.79 7.82
CA THR A 191 -3.23 -14.50 8.07
C THR A 191 -3.77 -13.48 7.07
N LEU A 192 -4.33 -12.40 7.58
CA LEU A 192 -4.57 -11.16 6.85
C LEU A 192 -3.43 -10.20 7.17
N GLN A 193 -2.70 -9.74 6.15
CA GLN A 193 -1.59 -8.81 6.32
C GLN A 193 -1.80 -7.54 5.50
N ILE A 194 -1.64 -6.41 6.17
CA ILE A 194 -1.71 -5.06 5.64
C ILE A 194 -0.31 -4.46 5.69
N LEU A 195 0.37 -4.42 4.55
CA LEU A 195 1.69 -3.83 4.42
C LEU A 195 1.57 -2.35 4.09
N LEU A 196 2.22 -1.49 4.89
CA LEU A 196 2.19 -0.05 4.77
C LEU A 196 3.59 0.49 4.48
N GLN A 197 3.69 1.39 3.50
CA GLN A 197 4.87 2.21 3.25
C GLN A 197 4.45 3.66 3.02
N PRO A 198 5.11 4.67 3.61
CA PRO A 198 4.76 6.07 3.37
C PRO A 198 4.74 6.43 1.87
N ALA A 199 3.62 6.98 1.38
CA ALA A 199 3.47 7.33 -0.03
C ALA A 199 4.00 8.74 -0.34
N GLY A 200 4.51 8.94 -1.56
CA GLY A 200 4.77 10.28 -2.07
C GLY A 200 3.50 11.03 -2.46
N LYS A 201 3.60 12.33 -2.75
CA LYS A 201 2.45 13.22 -3.05
C LYS A 201 1.82 13.05 -4.43
N TYR A 202 2.25 12.06 -5.23
CA TYR A 202 1.79 11.91 -6.62
C TYR A 202 0.29 11.60 -6.73
N TRP A 203 -0.24 10.74 -5.86
CA TRP A 203 -1.66 10.38 -5.85
C TRP A 203 -2.55 11.56 -5.44
N GLN A 204 -2.11 12.39 -4.48
CA GLN A 204 -2.79 13.63 -4.08
C GLN A 204 -2.87 14.61 -5.25
N LYS A 205 -1.74 14.81 -5.96
CA LYS A 205 -1.70 15.66 -7.16
C LYS A 205 -2.63 15.16 -8.27
N LYS A 206 -2.79 13.85 -8.43
CA LYS A 206 -3.77 13.28 -9.37
C LYS A 206 -5.21 13.61 -8.97
N GLY A 207 -5.57 13.41 -7.71
CA GLY A 207 -6.91 13.76 -7.22
C GLY A 207 -7.22 15.24 -7.34
N ALA A 208 -6.27 16.11 -6.98
CA ALA A 208 -6.42 17.56 -7.14
C ALA A 208 -6.63 17.98 -8.61
N ARG A 209 -5.89 17.39 -9.55
CA ARG A 209 -6.06 17.63 -10.99
C ARG A 209 -7.40 17.12 -11.51
N TYR A 210 -7.85 15.96 -11.02
CA TYR A 210 -9.18 15.44 -11.35
C TYR A 210 -10.26 16.43 -10.92
N ASN A 211 -10.27 16.83 -9.64
CA ASN A 211 -11.25 17.79 -9.12
C ASN A 211 -11.19 19.16 -9.83
N GLN A 212 -9.99 19.65 -10.18
CA GLN A 212 -9.85 20.88 -10.95
C GLN A 212 -10.45 20.77 -12.35
N LYS A 213 -10.26 19.62 -13.01
CA LYS A 213 -10.86 19.36 -14.32
C LYS A 213 -12.39 19.33 -14.24
N GLN A 214 -12.96 18.71 -13.21
CA GLN A 214 -14.41 18.68 -13.01
C GLN A 214 -14.99 20.08 -12.83
N LYS A 215 -14.42 20.88 -11.91
CA LYS A 215 -14.84 22.27 -11.71
C LYS A 215 -14.76 23.11 -12.98
N LYS A 216 -13.74 22.90 -13.82
CA LYS A 216 -13.59 23.62 -15.09
C LYS A 216 -14.68 23.22 -16.10
N GLN A 217 -15.05 21.94 -16.15
CA GLN A 217 -16.11 21.46 -17.03
C GLN A 217 -17.49 21.97 -16.58
N GLU A 218 -17.75 22.02 -15.28
CA GLU A 218 -19.01 22.55 -14.73
C GLU A 218 -19.17 24.06 -14.96
N ALA A 219 -18.06 24.82 -15.03
CA ALA A 219 -18.06 26.27 -15.22
C ALA A 219 -18.08 26.71 -16.70
N ASP A 220 -17.93 25.77 -17.65
CA ASP A 220 -17.89 26.06 -19.08
C ASP A 220 -19.30 25.94 -19.69
N PRO A 221 -19.91 27.03 -20.19
CA PRO A 221 -21.28 27.02 -20.71
C PRO A 221 -21.51 26.04 -21.87
N ASP A 222 -20.46 25.73 -22.65
CA ASP A 222 -20.56 24.90 -23.86
C ASP A 222 -20.30 23.41 -23.58
N THR A 223 -19.65 23.09 -22.45
CA THR A 223 -19.32 21.70 -22.05
C THR A 223 -19.89 21.29 -20.69
N ALA A 224 -20.74 22.14 -20.10
CA ALA A 224 -21.36 21.94 -18.80
C ALA A 224 -22.08 20.59 -18.73
N SER A 225 -21.55 19.69 -17.90
CA SER A 225 -22.17 18.43 -17.56
C SER A 225 -22.15 18.27 -16.04
N PHE A 226 -23.33 18.30 -15.43
CA PHE A 226 -23.52 18.11 -13.98
C PHE A 226 -23.66 16.63 -13.62
N THR A 227 -22.96 15.75 -14.32
CA THR A 227 -23.03 14.29 -14.11
C THR A 227 -22.28 13.81 -12.87
N HIS A 228 -21.48 14.66 -12.23
CA HIS A 228 -20.64 14.27 -11.09
C HIS A 228 -21.30 14.64 -9.76
N ASP A 229 -21.27 13.70 -8.80
CA ASP A 229 -21.79 13.91 -7.45
C ASP A 229 -20.86 14.87 -6.67
N PRO A 230 -21.35 16.02 -6.18
CA PRO A 230 -20.56 16.92 -5.34
C PRO A 230 -19.91 16.23 -4.13
N LYS A 231 -20.55 15.17 -3.60
CA LYS A 231 -20.00 14.36 -2.51
C LYS A 231 -18.74 13.63 -2.92
N GLU A 232 -18.63 13.17 -4.17
CA GLU A 232 -17.41 12.52 -4.67
C GLU A 232 -16.23 13.52 -4.66
N VAL A 233 -16.46 14.74 -5.16
CA VAL A 233 -15.43 15.79 -5.21
C VAL A 233 -14.94 16.15 -3.81
N GLU A 234 -15.87 16.32 -2.86
CA GLU A 234 -15.57 16.58 -1.46
C GLU A 234 -14.80 15.43 -0.79
N ALA A 235 -15.24 14.19 -1.03
CA ALA A 235 -14.58 13.01 -0.48
C ALA A 235 -13.16 12.82 -1.04
N ILE A 236 -12.94 13.10 -2.33
CA ILE A 236 -11.59 13.13 -2.94
C ILE A 236 -10.73 14.22 -2.29
N ASN A 237 -11.26 15.43 -2.07
CA ASN A 237 -10.52 16.51 -1.40
C ASN A 237 -10.14 16.12 0.04
N THR A 238 -11.09 15.56 0.79
CA THR A 238 -10.88 15.10 2.17
C THR A 238 -9.86 13.97 2.24
N LYS A 239 -9.91 13.00 1.32
CA LYS A 239 -8.93 11.93 1.26
C LYS A 239 -7.54 12.47 0.92
N THR A 240 -7.44 13.33 -0.09
CA THR A 240 -6.14 13.83 -0.59
C THR A 240 -5.48 14.87 0.31
N SER A 241 -6.19 15.45 1.28
CA SER A 241 -5.61 16.36 2.29
C SER A 241 -4.82 15.62 3.38
N LYS A 242 -5.06 14.33 3.57
CA LYS A 242 -4.42 13.49 4.58
C LYS A 242 -3.09 12.89 4.08
N PRO A 243 -2.14 12.57 4.98
CA PRO A 243 -1.01 11.71 4.63
C PRO A 243 -1.50 10.35 4.13
N GLY A 244 -0.73 9.73 3.24
CA GLY A 244 -1.13 8.47 2.61
C GLY A 244 -0.01 7.45 2.62
N PHE A 245 -0.40 6.18 2.53
CA PHE A 245 0.50 5.04 2.44
C PHE A 245 0.27 4.31 1.13
N LYS A 246 1.33 3.70 0.59
CA LYS A 246 1.18 2.57 -0.32
C LYS A 246 0.80 1.38 0.54
N VAL A 247 -0.28 0.73 0.14
CA VAL A 247 -0.85 -0.38 0.90
C VAL A 247 -0.91 -1.61 0.01
N ALA A 248 -0.46 -2.74 0.51
CA ALA A 248 -0.77 -4.05 -0.05
C ALA A 248 -1.52 -4.85 1.01
N ILE A 249 -2.71 -5.35 0.65
CA ILE A 249 -3.51 -6.21 1.52
C ILE A 249 -3.44 -7.61 0.93
N ARG A 250 -2.84 -8.53 1.67
CA ARG A 250 -2.67 -9.91 1.23
C ARG A 250 -3.16 -10.87 2.30
N MET A 251 -3.61 -12.03 1.84
CA MET A 251 -4.25 -13.03 2.68
C MET A 251 -3.67 -14.38 2.33
N VAL A 252 -3.37 -15.18 3.35
CA VAL A 252 -2.92 -16.55 3.20
C VAL A 252 -3.74 -17.41 4.14
N VAL A 253 -4.21 -18.55 3.65
CA VAL A 253 -4.94 -19.56 4.41
C VAL A 253 -4.25 -20.88 4.21
N SER A 254 -4.01 -21.60 5.31
CA SER A 254 -3.62 -23.00 5.34
C SER A 254 -4.77 -23.81 5.92
N ALA A 255 -5.21 -24.86 5.23
CA ALA A 255 -6.28 -25.74 5.71
C ALA A 255 -6.01 -27.20 5.35
N ASN A 256 -6.86 -28.11 5.81
CA ASN A 256 -6.65 -29.55 5.65
C ASN A 256 -6.78 -30.04 4.19
N ASN A 257 -7.45 -29.28 3.32
CA ASN A 257 -7.61 -29.60 1.89
C ASN A 257 -7.85 -28.33 1.05
N ASP A 258 -7.72 -28.45 -0.28
CA ASP A 258 -7.83 -27.32 -1.22
C ASP A 258 -9.21 -26.66 -1.24
N ILE A 259 -10.28 -27.44 -1.00
CA ILE A 259 -11.65 -26.95 -1.01
C ILE A 259 -11.86 -26.04 0.20
N THR A 260 -11.48 -26.51 1.39
CA THR A 260 -11.58 -25.75 2.64
C THR A 260 -10.68 -24.51 2.62
N ALA A 261 -9.44 -24.63 2.15
CA ALA A 261 -8.52 -23.49 2.03
C ALA A 261 -9.11 -22.37 1.15
N LYS A 262 -9.65 -22.73 -0.02
CA LYS A 262 -10.32 -21.78 -0.93
C LYS A 262 -11.60 -21.21 -0.32
N ALA A 263 -12.39 -22.01 0.39
CA ALA A 263 -13.61 -21.55 1.04
C ALA A 263 -13.33 -20.48 2.11
N HIS A 264 -12.35 -20.72 2.98
CA HIS A 264 -11.91 -19.74 3.98
C HIS A 264 -11.34 -18.48 3.33
N LEU A 265 -10.49 -18.61 2.30
CA LEU A 265 -9.96 -17.47 1.56
C LEU A 265 -11.10 -16.64 0.93
N ASN A 266 -12.09 -17.27 0.32
CA ASN A 266 -13.23 -16.57 -0.28
C ASN A 266 -14.09 -15.86 0.77
N ASN A 267 -14.31 -16.47 1.94
CA ASN A 267 -15.00 -15.82 3.05
C ASN A 267 -14.26 -14.56 3.52
N LEU A 268 -12.94 -14.65 3.59
CA LEU A 268 -12.05 -13.56 3.95
C LEU A 268 -12.04 -12.42 2.91
N ILE A 269 -11.97 -12.74 1.62
CA ILE A 269 -12.12 -11.76 0.53
C ILE A 269 -13.51 -11.10 0.60
N GLY A 270 -14.55 -11.89 0.83
CA GLY A 270 -15.93 -11.42 0.97
C GLY A 270 -16.10 -10.42 2.12
N ALA A 271 -15.35 -10.57 3.22
CA ALA A 271 -15.39 -9.63 4.34
C ALA A 271 -14.95 -8.20 3.97
N PHE A 272 -14.22 -8.02 2.85
CA PHE A 272 -13.81 -6.70 2.35
C PHE A 272 -14.84 -6.03 1.44
N SER A 273 -15.92 -6.72 1.03
CA SER A 273 -16.95 -6.13 0.16
C SER A 273 -17.65 -4.94 0.81
N GLN A 274 -17.68 -4.87 2.14
CA GLN A 274 -18.23 -3.73 2.88
C GLN A 274 -17.52 -2.40 2.57
N PHE A 275 -16.28 -2.44 2.05
CA PHE A 275 -15.47 -1.26 1.72
C PHE A 275 -15.55 -0.83 0.26
N SER A 276 -16.24 -1.58 -0.62
CA SER A 276 -16.19 -1.35 -2.08
C SER A 276 -17.06 -0.20 -2.58
N SER A 277 -17.88 0.43 -1.73
CA SER A 277 -18.63 1.64 -2.10
C SER A 277 -17.70 2.87 -2.04
N PRO A 278 -17.84 3.85 -2.96
CA PRO A 278 -17.01 5.06 -2.95
C PRO A 278 -17.27 5.95 -1.71
N TYR A 279 -18.50 5.94 -1.17
CA TYR A 279 -18.94 6.62 0.04
C TYR A 279 -20.28 6.02 0.48
#